data_AF-A0A7V0TA51-F1
#
_entry.id   AF-A0A7V0TA51-F1
#
_cell.length_a   1.000
_cell.length_b   1.000
_cell.length_c   1.000
_cell.angle_alpha   90.00
_cell.angle_beta   90.00
_cell.angle_gamma   90.00
#
_symmetry.space_group_name_H-M   'P 1'
#
loop_
_entity.id
_entity.type
_entity.pdbx_description
1 polymer ?
#
loop_
_entity_poly.entity_id
_entity_poly.type
_entity_poly.pdbx_seq_one_letter_code
_entity_poly.pdbx_strand_id
1 'polypeptide(L)'
;MTRYEMPPTHCIGDIMSDKMYPLPIELLVNEIIKLKKTGQVFGIYESQFFRPSLNDTFRSELFGKKLASPIGPAAGPHTQMAQNIISAWLCGARYIELKTVQSLDNIDVTKPCIDIEDEGYNCEWSQELTLRQSAEEYIKAWTLIHLLHHELDLEGEVDTIFNLSVGYNLDGILKSNVQQFFQKMDNASEEIHAFKKIIRTHFPEIEYLNIPAQLSDNITLSTMHGCPPDEIEKIGLYLIRDRRLHTFIKLNPTLLGRKKITEILNKTLNYDTIIPAIAFEHDISYDAAKSLIVSLQNAADEAGVQFGVKLTNTLEVLNHKNYFKDQMMYMSGKSLHPISIQVARMIRNDFPDLKCSFSAGVSAVNLLDVLNCGLSPVTTCTDLLKPGGYSRLNQYIEILRETDIQAVNDSITYINHYANKVLENDYYHARKGNIKTGRILREFDCIAAPCENTCPSHQQIPDYLYYTSKGNLPKAFETILNTNPFPAVTGMVCDHPCQSKCTRQNYDDVLLIRDIKRFVEENVTDEQLHALPQPNGMKVAIIGAGPSGLSCAYYLK
;
A
#
# COMPACT_ATOMS: atom_id res chain seq x y z
N MET A 1 -17.92 -5.10 35.54
CA MET A 1 -18.00 -5.70 34.19
C MET A 1 -16.93 -6.77 34.10
N THR A 2 -17.37 -8.02 34.07
CA THR A 2 -16.55 -9.23 34.02
C THR A 2 -15.75 -9.27 32.72
N ARG A 3 -14.42 -9.20 32.83
CA ARG A 3 -13.53 -9.63 31.75
C ARG A 3 -13.81 -11.11 31.53
N TYR A 4 -14.33 -11.46 30.36
CA TYR A 4 -14.33 -12.84 29.89
C TYR A 4 -12.88 -13.23 29.65
N GLU A 5 -12.25 -13.83 30.65
CA GLU A 5 -11.08 -14.68 30.43
C GLU A 5 -11.60 -15.91 29.67
N MET A 6 -11.34 -15.96 28.36
CA MET A 6 -11.49 -17.21 27.63
C MET A 6 -10.50 -18.22 28.21
N PRO A 7 -10.93 -19.46 28.52
CA PRO A 7 -10.01 -20.49 29.00
C PRO A 7 -8.97 -20.76 27.91
N PRO A 8 -7.70 -21.06 28.27
CA PRO A 8 -6.68 -21.42 27.31
C PRO A 8 -7.08 -22.76 26.69
N THR A 9 -7.73 -22.71 25.53
CA THR A 9 -7.86 -23.90 24.68
C THR A 9 -6.45 -24.36 24.36
N HIS A 10 -6.16 -25.62 24.67
CA HIS A 10 -4.95 -26.31 24.28
C HIS A 10 -4.77 -26.26 22.76
N CYS A 11 -4.18 -25.19 22.25
CA CYS A 11 -3.49 -25.23 20.97
C CYS A 11 -2.14 -25.89 21.25
N ILE A 12 -2.10 -27.19 20.98
CA ILE A 12 -0.88 -27.94 20.67
C ILE A 12 -0.04 -27.04 19.75
N GLY A 13 1.27 -26.95 20.03
CA GLY A 13 2.17 -26.01 19.38
C GLY A 13 2.14 -26.06 17.84
N ASP A 14 1.25 -25.28 17.25
CA ASP A 14 1.30 -24.93 15.84
C ASP A 14 2.51 -24.02 15.68
N ILE A 15 3.59 -24.62 15.20
CA ILE A 15 4.74 -23.91 14.67
C ILE A 15 4.17 -22.99 13.58
N MET A 16 4.01 -21.71 13.90
CA MET A 16 3.70 -20.68 12.90
C MET A 16 4.76 -20.80 11.81
N SER A 17 4.32 -21.24 10.64
CA SER A 17 5.17 -21.31 9.48
C SER A 17 5.35 -19.90 8.94
N ASP A 18 6.58 -19.56 8.61
CA ASP A 18 6.91 -18.34 7.89
C ASP A 18 6.44 -18.36 6.43
N LYS A 19 5.89 -19.49 5.95
CA LYS A 19 5.46 -19.66 4.56
C LYS A 19 4.04 -19.14 4.34
N MET A 20 3.85 -18.57 3.17
CA MET A 20 2.56 -18.13 2.65
C MET A 20 1.73 -19.33 2.14
N TYR A 21 0.51 -19.51 2.66
CA TYR A 21 -0.40 -20.57 2.22
C TYR A 21 -1.66 -19.99 1.57
N PRO A 22 -1.91 -20.28 0.28
CA PRO A 22 -3.16 -19.96 -0.41
C PRO A 22 -4.38 -20.44 0.38
N LEU A 23 -5.41 -19.61 0.47
CA LEU A 23 -6.68 -19.99 1.09
C LEU A 23 -7.56 -20.71 0.06
N PRO A 24 -8.28 -21.78 0.45
CA PRO A 24 -9.36 -22.34 -0.36
C PRO A 24 -10.42 -21.27 -0.65
N ILE A 25 -11.03 -21.33 -1.84
CA ILE A 25 -12.01 -20.32 -2.24
C ILE A 25 -13.24 -20.32 -1.32
N GLU A 26 -13.60 -21.46 -0.73
CA GLU A 26 -14.68 -21.60 0.25
C GLU A 26 -14.50 -20.67 1.45
N LEU A 27 -13.26 -20.51 1.94
CA LEU A 27 -12.98 -19.63 3.06
C LEU A 27 -13.12 -18.15 2.65
N LEU A 28 -12.71 -17.80 1.43
CA LEU A 28 -12.90 -16.45 0.89
C LEU A 28 -14.38 -16.13 0.69
N VAL A 29 -15.15 -17.10 0.18
CA VAL A 29 -16.61 -16.99 0.03
C VAL A 29 -17.29 -16.82 1.39
N ASN A 30 -16.83 -17.53 2.42
CA ASN A 30 -17.35 -17.36 3.78
C ASN A 30 -17.13 -15.95 4.33
N GLU A 31 -16.02 -15.29 4.00
CA GLU A 31 -15.81 -13.88 4.33
C GLU A 31 -16.80 -12.96 3.61
N ILE A 32 -17.12 -13.24 2.34
CA ILE A 32 -18.13 -12.48 1.58
C ILE A 32 -19.54 -12.72 2.15
N ILE A 33 -19.88 -13.94 2.57
CA ILE A 33 -21.19 -14.23 3.22
C ILE A 33 -21.37 -13.39 4.50
N LYS A 34 -20.27 -13.12 5.23
CA LYS A 34 -20.33 -12.30 6.45
C LYS A 34 -20.73 -10.86 6.14
N LEU A 35 -20.47 -10.33 4.94
CA LEU A 35 -20.80 -8.96 4.54
C LEU A 35 -22.23 -8.56 4.95
N LYS A 36 -23.24 -9.35 4.57
CA LYS A 36 -24.66 -9.06 4.87
C LYS A 36 -24.98 -9.01 6.37
N LYS A 37 -24.17 -9.66 7.22
CA LYS A 37 -24.38 -9.74 8.68
C LYS A 37 -23.55 -8.70 9.44
N THR A 38 -22.33 -8.44 8.98
CA THR A 38 -21.33 -7.66 9.73
C THR A 38 -21.01 -6.31 9.09
N GLY A 39 -21.43 -6.07 7.85
CA GLY A 39 -21.06 -4.89 7.08
C GLY A 39 -19.56 -4.81 6.79
N GLN A 40 -18.86 -5.95 6.74
CA GLN A 40 -17.42 -6.01 6.48
C GLN A 40 -17.00 -7.28 5.73
N VAL A 41 -15.92 -7.18 4.96
CA VAL A 41 -15.22 -8.29 4.29
C VAL A 41 -13.72 -8.13 4.56
N PHE A 42 -13.05 -9.21 4.98
CA PHE A 42 -11.62 -9.21 5.34
C PHE A 42 -11.23 -8.13 6.37
N GLY A 43 -12.15 -7.76 7.27
CA GLY A 43 -11.95 -6.70 8.26
C GLY A 43 -12.06 -5.27 7.73
N ILE A 44 -12.49 -5.09 6.48
CA ILE A 44 -12.76 -3.78 5.88
C ILE A 44 -14.26 -3.53 5.92
N TYR A 45 -14.67 -2.41 6.52
CA TYR A 45 -16.07 -2.05 6.65
C TYR A 45 -16.63 -1.47 5.35
N GLU A 46 -17.93 -1.64 5.11
CA GLU A 46 -18.62 -1.08 3.95
C GLU A 46 -18.47 0.44 3.81
N SER A 47 -18.35 1.16 4.92
CA SER A 47 -18.07 2.61 4.93
C SER A 47 -16.72 2.98 4.31
N GLN A 48 -15.83 2.00 4.15
CA GLN A 48 -14.52 2.14 3.51
C GLN A 48 -14.52 1.59 2.09
N PHE A 49 -15.63 1.07 1.57
CA PHE A 49 -15.69 0.57 0.20
C PHE A 49 -15.82 1.72 -0.79
N PHE A 50 -15.01 1.67 -1.84
CA PHE A 50 -15.13 2.54 -2.99
C PHE A 50 -16.35 2.14 -3.82
N ARG A 51 -17.33 3.04 -3.88
CA ARG A 51 -18.46 2.96 -4.80
C ARG A 51 -18.22 3.91 -5.97
N PRO A 52 -17.85 3.40 -7.16
CA PRO A 52 -17.61 4.25 -8.32
C PRO A 52 -18.92 4.89 -8.80
N SER A 53 -18.83 6.12 -9.31
CA SER A 53 -19.92 6.80 -10.01
C SER A 53 -19.55 6.94 -11.49
N LEU A 54 -20.53 6.83 -12.38
CA LEU A 54 -20.32 7.13 -13.81
C LEU A 54 -19.92 8.60 -14.06
N ASN A 55 -20.16 9.48 -13.10
CA ASN A 55 -19.78 10.91 -13.16
C ASN A 55 -18.40 11.21 -12.57
N ASP A 56 -17.68 10.22 -12.01
CA ASP A 56 -16.33 10.42 -11.49
C ASP A 56 -15.40 10.90 -12.63
N THR A 57 -14.81 12.10 -12.50
CA THR A 57 -14.03 12.76 -13.58
C THR A 57 -12.66 12.13 -13.81
N PHE A 58 -12.18 11.36 -12.83
CA PHE A 58 -10.90 10.65 -12.87
C PHE A 58 -10.97 9.25 -13.49
N ARG A 59 -12.16 8.81 -13.96
CA ARG A 59 -12.25 7.58 -14.76
C ARG A 59 -11.35 7.70 -15.99
N SER A 60 -10.71 6.60 -16.36
CA SER A 60 -9.74 6.60 -17.45
C SER A 60 -9.89 5.37 -18.34
N GLU A 61 -9.19 5.36 -19.47
CA GLU A 61 -9.09 4.21 -20.36
C GLU A 61 -7.62 3.90 -20.62
N LEU A 62 -7.28 2.63 -20.57
CA LEU A 62 -5.95 2.13 -20.86
C LEU A 62 -6.09 0.78 -21.57
N PHE A 63 -5.31 0.56 -22.64
CA PHE A 63 -5.36 -0.70 -23.40
C PHE A 63 -6.75 -1.02 -23.97
N GLY A 64 -7.55 0.01 -24.27
CA GLY A 64 -8.94 -0.16 -24.72
C GLY A 64 -9.91 -0.61 -23.62
N LYS A 65 -9.47 -0.61 -22.36
CA LYS A 65 -10.26 -1.01 -21.18
C LYS A 65 -10.48 0.17 -20.25
N LYS A 66 -11.69 0.27 -19.72
CA LYS A 66 -12.06 1.31 -18.76
C LYS A 66 -11.51 1.01 -17.38
N LEU A 67 -11.17 2.06 -16.67
CA LEU A 67 -10.74 2.06 -15.28
C LEU A 67 -11.63 3.01 -14.49
N ALA A 68 -12.35 2.49 -13.50
CA ALA A 68 -13.18 3.34 -12.64
C ALA A 68 -12.34 4.24 -11.72
N SER A 69 -11.04 3.97 -11.58
CA SER A 69 -10.05 4.85 -10.95
C SER A 69 -8.66 4.61 -11.59
N PRO A 70 -7.77 5.61 -11.66
CA PRO A 70 -6.45 5.44 -12.28
C PRO A 70 -5.41 4.87 -11.31
N ILE A 71 -5.84 4.32 -10.16
CA ILE A 71 -4.98 3.94 -9.04
C ILE A 71 -5.03 2.43 -8.75
N GLY A 72 -3.98 1.92 -8.10
CA GLY A 72 -4.03 0.60 -7.47
C GLY A 72 -2.69 0.15 -6.88
N PRO A 73 -2.57 -1.12 -6.49
CA PRO A 73 -1.32 -1.65 -5.94
C PRO A 73 -0.27 -1.89 -7.05
N ALA A 74 1.00 -1.65 -6.72
CA ALA A 74 2.12 -2.03 -7.58
C ALA A 74 2.46 -3.53 -7.41
N ALA A 75 3.18 -4.12 -8.36
CA ALA A 75 3.71 -5.48 -8.25
C ALA A 75 4.49 -5.64 -6.94
N GLY A 76 3.93 -6.39 -5.99
CA GLY A 76 4.43 -6.38 -4.62
C GLY A 76 3.65 -7.31 -3.69
N PRO A 77 3.86 -7.21 -2.37
CA PRO A 77 3.20 -8.08 -1.39
C PRO A 77 1.66 -8.03 -1.46
N HIS A 78 1.11 -6.90 -1.89
CA HIS A 78 -0.35 -6.68 -1.99
C HIS A 78 -1.04 -7.48 -3.08
N THR A 79 -0.30 -8.00 -4.06
CA THR A 79 -0.85 -8.66 -5.25
C THR A 79 -0.38 -10.10 -5.39
N GLN A 80 -0.15 -10.78 -4.26
CA GLN A 80 0.14 -12.22 -4.20
C GLN A 80 -1.10 -13.08 -3.89
N MET A 81 -1.92 -12.67 -2.90
CA MET A 81 -3.11 -13.43 -2.50
C MET A 81 -4.39 -12.81 -3.00
N ALA A 82 -5.41 -13.65 -3.16
CA ALA A 82 -6.75 -13.23 -3.57
C ALA A 82 -7.37 -12.22 -2.60
N GLN A 83 -7.31 -12.48 -1.27
CA GLN A 83 -7.91 -11.56 -0.28
C GLN A 83 -7.26 -10.18 -0.27
N ASN A 84 -5.94 -10.09 -0.55
CA ASN A 84 -5.23 -8.82 -0.60
C ASN A 84 -5.60 -8.02 -1.86
N ILE A 85 -5.71 -8.70 -3.01
CA ILE A 85 -6.18 -8.11 -4.27
C ILE A 85 -7.63 -7.60 -4.13
N ILE A 86 -8.53 -8.41 -3.57
CA ILE A 86 -9.93 -8.04 -3.34
C ILE A 86 -10.01 -6.86 -2.36
N SER A 87 -9.21 -6.88 -1.29
CA SER A 87 -9.16 -5.78 -0.31
C SER A 87 -8.72 -4.45 -0.94
N ALA A 88 -7.70 -4.48 -1.81
CA ALA A 88 -7.28 -3.30 -2.57
C ALA A 88 -8.39 -2.81 -3.51
N TRP A 89 -9.08 -3.73 -4.21
CA TRP A 89 -10.20 -3.40 -5.10
C TRP A 89 -11.39 -2.79 -4.35
N LEU A 90 -11.75 -3.35 -3.19
CA LEU A 90 -12.79 -2.81 -2.31
C LEU A 90 -12.47 -1.38 -1.88
N CYS A 91 -11.20 -1.05 -1.63
CA CYS A 91 -10.77 0.31 -1.25
C CYS A 91 -10.47 1.24 -2.45
N GLY A 92 -10.79 0.84 -3.68
CA GLY A 92 -10.75 1.74 -4.85
C GLY A 92 -9.63 1.50 -5.84
N ALA A 93 -8.83 0.44 -5.70
CA ALA A 93 -7.91 0.02 -6.75
C ALA A 93 -8.67 -0.48 -8.00
N ARG A 94 -8.26 -0.03 -9.19
CA ARG A 94 -8.76 -0.54 -10.47
C ARG A 94 -7.65 -0.90 -11.46
N TYR A 95 -6.45 -0.34 -11.30
CA TYR A 95 -5.25 -0.84 -11.99
C TYR A 95 -4.40 -1.68 -11.04
N ILE A 96 -4.55 -3.00 -11.11
CA ILE A 96 -3.91 -3.96 -10.19
C ILE A 96 -2.73 -4.60 -10.89
N GLU A 97 -1.52 -4.19 -10.51
CA GLU A 97 -0.30 -4.80 -11.03
C GLU A 97 0.04 -6.05 -10.22
N LEU A 98 -0.14 -7.20 -10.86
CA LEU A 98 0.08 -8.52 -10.25
C LEU A 98 1.55 -8.72 -9.94
N LYS A 99 1.81 -9.48 -8.88
CA LYS A 99 3.18 -9.71 -8.42
C LYS A 99 4.02 -10.36 -9.53
N THR A 100 5.24 -9.86 -9.66
CA THR A 100 6.18 -10.28 -10.71
C THR A 100 6.44 -11.79 -10.65
N VAL A 101 6.04 -12.49 -11.70
CA VAL A 101 6.33 -13.92 -11.89
C VAL A 101 7.73 -14.14 -12.45
N GLN A 102 8.34 -15.26 -12.04
CA GLN A 102 9.74 -15.59 -12.33
C GLN A 102 9.88 -17.07 -12.63
N SER A 103 10.99 -17.44 -13.28
CA SER A 103 11.19 -18.83 -13.70
C SER A 103 11.56 -19.79 -12.55
N LEU A 104 12.10 -19.24 -11.46
CA LEU A 104 12.39 -19.96 -10.21
C LEU A 104 11.10 -20.05 -9.39
N ASP A 105 10.48 -21.22 -9.42
CA ASP A 105 9.14 -21.43 -8.85
C ASP A 105 9.12 -21.57 -7.32
N ASN A 106 10.29 -21.78 -6.71
CA ASN A 106 10.44 -21.93 -5.27
C ASN A 106 11.75 -21.27 -4.82
N ILE A 107 11.64 -20.16 -4.09
CA ILE A 107 12.77 -19.37 -3.61
C ILE A 107 12.69 -19.31 -2.09
N ASP A 108 13.81 -19.56 -1.41
CA ASP A 108 13.92 -19.32 0.02
C ASP A 108 14.14 -17.82 0.24
N VAL A 109 13.09 -17.11 0.66
CA VAL A 109 13.13 -15.67 0.87
C VAL A 109 13.75 -15.36 2.23
N THR A 110 14.82 -14.57 2.24
CA THR A 110 15.43 -14.06 3.46
C THR A 110 14.41 -13.29 4.30
N LYS A 111 14.21 -13.69 5.55
CA LYS A 111 13.31 -13.01 6.50
C LYS A 111 14.07 -12.38 7.67
N PRO A 112 13.66 -11.19 8.15
CA PRO A 112 12.63 -10.30 7.57
C PRO A 112 13.03 -9.82 6.17
N CYS A 113 12.06 -9.67 5.26
CA CYS A 113 12.31 -9.33 3.84
C CYS A 113 11.90 -7.90 3.47
N ILE A 114 11.12 -7.23 4.32
CA ILE A 114 10.56 -5.89 4.08
C ILE A 114 10.59 -5.13 5.40
N ASP A 115 10.99 -3.86 5.33
CA ASP A 115 10.98 -2.90 6.43
C ASP A 115 10.45 -1.56 5.93
N ILE A 116 9.39 -1.07 6.58
CA ILE A 116 8.68 0.14 6.17
C ILE A 116 8.66 1.10 7.36
N GLU A 117 9.65 1.98 7.39
CA GLU A 117 9.74 3.09 8.34
C GLU A 117 9.30 4.40 7.65
N ASP A 118 10.12 5.45 7.67
CA ASP A 118 9.92 6.60 6.78
C ASP A 118 10.27 6.18 5.35
N GLU A 119 11.50 5.71 5.15
CA GLU A 119 11.94 4.99 3.95
C GLU A 119 11.41 3.54 3.96
N GLY A 120 11.11 3.02 2.77
CA GLY A 120 10.87 1.59 2.60
C GLY A 120 12.14 0.90 2.14
N TYR A 121 12.47 -0.25 2.74
CA TYR A 121 13.55 -1.12 2.30
C TYR A 121 13.03 -2.55 2.15
N ASN A 122 13.48 -3.25 1.11
CA ASN A 122 13.19 -4.68 0.93
C ASN A 122 14.43 -5.44 0.47
N CYS A 123 14.42 -6.76 0.66
CA CYS A 123 15.31 -7.70 -0.04
C CYS A 123 14.89 -7.82 -1.52
N GLU A 124 15.79 -8.32 -2.36
CA GLU A 124 15.57 -8.42 -3.82
C GLU A 124 14.35 -9.28 -4.17
N TRP A 125 14.27 -10.46 -3.54
CA TRP A 125 13.27 -11.46 -3.83
C TRP A 125 12.20 -11.49 -2.75
N SER A 126 10.94 -11.53 -3.17
CA SER A 126 9.79 -11.51 -2.26
C SER A 126 8.55 -12.20 -2.85
N GLN A 127 8.73 -13.02 -3.88
CA GLN A 127 7.68 -13.91 -4.38
C GLN A 127 7.74 -15.22 -3.60
N GLU A 128 6.67 -15.57 -2.89
CA GLU A 128 6.62 -16.79 -2.07
C GLU A 128 5.76 -17.89 -2.69
N LEU A 129 4.81 -17.54 -3.56
CA LEU A 129 3.92 -18.50 -4.21
C LEU A 129 4.53 -19.04 -5.50
N THR A 130 4.31 -20.33 -5.76
CA THR A 130 4.56 -20.91 -7.09
C THR A 130 3.72 -20.22 -8.16
N LEU A 131 4.11 -20.32 -9.43
CA LEU A 131 3.39 -19.82 -10.59
C LEU A 131 1.97 -20.40 -10.65
N ARG A 132 1.81 -21.70 -10.33
CA ARG A 132 0.50 -22.34 -10.28
C ARG A 132 -0.38 -21.74 -9.19
N GLN A 133 0.16 -21.56 -7.98
CA GLN A 133 -0.57 -20.94 -6.87
C GLN A 133 -0.91 -19.48 -7.19
N SER A 134 0.02 -18.74 -7.81
CA SER A 134 -0.19 -17.34 -8.20
C SER A 134 -1.33 -17.23 -9.21
N ALA A 135 -1.33 -18.05 -10.26
CA ALA A 135 -2.42 -18.11 -11.22
C ALA A 135 -3.76 -18.41 -10.54
N GLU A 136 -3.80 -19.40 -9.64
CA GLU A 136 -5.01 -19.76 -8.90
C GLU A 136 -5.53 -18.59 -8.05
N GLU A 137 -4.65 -17.90 -7.30
CA GLU A 137 -5.02 -16.73 -6.49
C GLU A 137 -5.55 -15.57 -7.35
N TYR A 138 -4.97 -15.34 -8.53
CA TYR A 138 -5.43 -14.30 -9.45
C TYR A 138 -6.81 -14.64 -10.02
N ILE A 139 -7.05 -15.90 -10.38
CA ILE A 139 -8.36 -16.35 -10.89
C ILE A 139 -9.42 -16.31 -9.79
N LYS A 140 -9.08 -16.67 -8.54
CA LYS A 140 -9.95 -16.50 -7.37
C LYS A 140 -10.33 -15.02 -7.20
N ALA A 141 -9.34 -14.13 -7.17
CA ALA A 141 -9.57 -12.70 -7.02
C ALA A 141 -10.48 -12.16 -8.13
N TRP A 142 -10.18 -12.49 -9.39
CA TRP A 142 -10.96 -12.07 -10.55
C TRP A 142 -12.42 -12.51 -10.46
N THR A 143 -12.64 -13.79 -10.12
CA THR A 143 -13.98 -14.37 -9.97
C THR A 143 -14.76 -13.70 -8.84
N LEU A 144 -14.13 -13.52 -7.68
CA LEU A 144 -14.79 -12.95 -6.50
C LEU A 144 -15.00 -11.44 -6.62
N ILE A 145 -14.16 -10.70 -7.36
CA ILE A 145 -14.40 -9.30 -7.68
C ILE A 145 -15.69 -9.12 -8.50
N HIS A 146 -15.93 -10.00 -9.49
CA HIS A 146 -17.16 -9.94 -10.29
C HIS A 146 -18.40 -10.29 -9.44
N LEU A 147 -18.28 -11.26 -8.54
CA LEU A 147 -19.33 -11.54 -7.54
C LEU A 147 -19.59 -10.33 -6.64
N LEU A 148 -18.54 -9.74 -6.06
CA LEU A 148 -18.66 -8.59 -5.15
C LEU A 148 -19.22 -7.36 -5.85
N HIS A 149 -18.85 -7.11 -7.11
CA HIS A 149 -19.43 -6.05 -7.91
C HIS A 149 -20.95 -6.17 -8.00
N HIS A 150 -21.45 -7.40 -8.22
CA HIS A 150 -22.88 -7.69 -8.22
C HIS A 150 -23.49 -7.57 -6.83
N GLU A 151 -22.91 -8.21 -5.81
CA GLU A 151 -23.46 -8.21 -4.44
C GLU A 151 -23.50 -6.82 -3.78
N LEU A 152 -22.62 -5.90 -4.20
CA LEU A 152 -22.58 -4.52 -3.74
C LEU A 152 -23.46 -3.57 -4.56
N ASP A 153 -24.11 -4.07 -5.63
CA ASP A 153 -24.93 -3.29 -6.57
C ASP A 153 -24.17 -2.07 -7.11
N LEU A 154 -22.96 -2.30 -7.63
CA LEU A 154 -22.12 -1.23 -8.18
C LEU A 154 -22.55 -0.87 -9.61
N GLU A 155 -22.51 0.43 -9.93
CA GLU A 155 -22.87 0.93 -11.26
C GLU A 155 -21.85 0.54 -12.34
N GLY A 156 -22.35 0.05 -13.47
CA GLY A 156 -21.56 -0.21 -14.67
C GLY A 156 -20.91 -1.58 -14.70
N GLU A 157 -19.77 -1.67 -15.40
CA GLU A 157 -18.92 -2.86 -15.43
C GLU A 157 -17.85 -2.77 -14.34
N VAL A 158 -17.16 -3.89 -14.09
CA VAL A 158 -16.10 -3.98 -13.08
C VAL A 158 -14.97 -2.95 -13.31
N ASP A 159 -14.75 -2.51 -14.56
CA ASP A 159 -13.83 -1.44 -14.97
C ASP A 159 -12.47 -1.51 -14.24
N THR A 160 -11.88 -2.71 -14.27
CA THR A 160 -10.65 -3.09 -13.59
C THR A 160 -9.69 -3.77 -14.56
N ILE A 161 -8.42 -3.44 -14.50
CA ILE A 161 -7.34 -4.07 -15.26
C ILE A 161 -6.44 -4.83 -14.29
N PHE A 162 -6.29 -6.13 -14.52
CA PHE A 162 -5.15 -6.88 -14.00
C PHE A 162 -4.00 -6.76 -14.98
N ASN A 163 -2.88 -6.20 -14.54
CA ASN A 163 -1.67 -6.08 -15.33
C ASN A 163 -0.66 -7.13 -14.86
N LEU A 164 -0.26 -8.03 -15.77
CA LEU A 164 0.75 -9.03 -15.45
C LEU A 164 2.09 -8.36 -15.18
N SER A 165 2.96 -9.03 -14.43
CA SER A 165 4.34 -8.59 -14.28
C SER A 165 5.28 -9.78 -14.41
N VAL A 166 6.34 -9.63 -15.19
CA VAL A 166 7.36 -10.66 -15.38
C VAL A 166 8.74 -10.07 -15.18
N GLY A 167 9.66 -10.83 -14.60
CA GLY A 167 11.02 -10.37 -14.32
C GLY A 167 12.02 -11.52 -14.36
N TYR A 168 12.57 -11.80 -15.53
CA TYR A 168 13.67 -12.75 -15.75
C TYR A 168 14.32 -12.51 -17.13
N ASN A 169 15.35 -13.27 -17.48
CA ASN A 169 15.88 -13.31 -18.84
C ASN A 169 14.89 -14.02 -19.80
N LEU A 170 15.05 -13.84 -21.11
CA LEU A 170 14.16 -14.40 -22.12
C LEU A 170 14.09 -15.92 -22.02
N ASP A 171 15.22 -16.59 -21.83
CA ASP A 171 15.27 -18.05 -21.69
C ASP A 171 14.38 -18.56 -20.55
N GLY A 172 14.38 -17.88 -19.40
CA GLY A 172 13.50 -18.25 -18.29
C GLY A 172 12.04 -17.90 -18.54
N ILE A 173 11.75 -16.83 -19.28
CA ILE A 173 10.38 -16.50 -19.72
C ILE A 173 9.83 -17.58 -20.66
N LEU A 174 10.70 -18.15 -21.52
CA LEU A 174 10.33 -19.20 -22.46
C LEU A 174 10.20 -20.60 -21.83
N LYS A 175 10.53 -20.77 -20.54
CA LYS A 175 10.35 -22.07 -19.86
C LYS A 175 8.88 -22.47 -19.79
N SER A 176 8.64 -23.77 -19.84
CA SER A 176 7.30 -24.37 -19.91
C SER A 176 6.39 -23.97 -18.74
N ASN A 177 6.90 -23.83 -17.52
CA ASN A 177 6.13 -23.41 -16.36
C ASN A 177 5.62 -21.96 -16.49
N VAL A 178 6.44 -21.04 -17.01
CA VAL A 178 6.04 -19.64 -17.28
C VAL A 178 5.06 -19.58 -18.45
N GLN A 179 5.27 -20.37 -19.50
CA GLN A 179 4.32 -20.46 -20.61
C GLN A 179 2.96 -21.04 -20.20
N GLN A 180 2.94 -22.03 -19.30
CA GLN A 180 1.70 -22.56 -18.72
C GLN A 180 0.99 -21.50 -17.86
N PHE A 181 1.72 -20.73 -17.05
CA PHE A 181 1.15 -19.60 -16.32
C PHE A 181 0.46 -18.62 -17.28
N PHE A 182 1.15 -18.25 -18.36
CA PHE A 182 0.60 -17.37 -19.38
C PHE A 182 -0.67 -17.92 -20.05
N GLN A 183 -0.67 -19.20 -20.43
CA GLN A 183 -1.86 -19.84 -21.00
C GLN A 183 -3.06 -19.79 -20.05
N LYS A 184 -2.83 -19.90 -18.74
CA LYS A 184 -3.88 -19.76 -17.73
C LYS A 184 -4.37 -18.32 -17.58
N MET A 185 -3.50 -17.32 -17.76
CA MET A 185 -3.91 -15.91 -17.77
C MET A 185 -4.67 -15.52 -19.05
N ASP A 186 -4.32 -16.15 -20.18
CA ASP A 186 -4.99 -15.96 -21.47
C ASP A 186 -6.40 -16.58 -21.46
N ASN A 187 -6.58 -17.73 -20.79
CA ASN A 187 -7.88 -18.39 -20.65
C ASN A 187 -7.99 -19.24 -19.37
N ALA A 188 -8.77 -18.74 -18.40
CA ALA A 188 -9.08 -19.39 -17.13
C ALA A 188 -10.52 -19.95 -17.07
N SER A 189 -11.15 -20.25 -18.21
CA SER A 189 -12.57 -20.70 -18.26
C SER A 189 -12.83 -21.92 -17.37
N GLU A 190 -11.90 -22.88 -17.35
CA GLU A 190 -12.03 -24.10 -16.57
C GLU A 190 -12.02 -23.82 -15.06
N GLU A 191 -11.05 -23.03 -14.60
CA GLU A 191 -10.91 -22.64 -13.20
C GLU A 191 -12.08 -21.77 -12.74
N ILE A 192 -12.48 -20.78 -13.54
CA ILE A 192 -13.65 -19.94 -13.26
C ILE A 192 -14.88 -20.83 -13.12
N HIS A 193 -15.12 -21.76 -14.05
CA HIS A 193 -16.26 -22.68 -13.97
C HIS A 193 -16.22 -23.54 -12.69
N ALA A 194 -15.04 -24.06 -12.32
CA ALA A 194 -14.88 -24.81 -11.08
C ALA A 194 -15.20 -23.96 -9.84
N PHE A 195 -14.75 -22.72 -9.81
CA PHE A 195 -15.04 -21.78 -8.72
C PHE A 195 -16.52 -21.38 -8.67
N LYS A 196 -17.16 -21.11 -9.82
CA LYS A 196 -18.61 -20.85 -9.89
C LYS A 196 -19.41 -22.00 -9.26
N LYS A 197 -19.03 -23.25 -9.51
CA LYS A 197 -19.69 -24.44 -8.93
C LYS A 197 -19.64 -24.47 -7.40
N ILE A 198 -18.58 -23.95 -6.79
CA ILE A 198 -18.43 -23.86 -5.34
C ILE A 198 -19.28 -22.68 -4.83
N ILE A 199 -19.11 -21.51 -5.44
CA ILE A 199 -19.75 -20.24 -5.06
C ILE A 199 -21.29 -20.32 -5.13
N ARG A 200 -21.86 -20.97 -6.15
CA ARG A 200 -23.31 -21.02 -6.40
C ARG A 200 -24.13 -21.62 -5.26
N THR A 201 -23.50 -22.36 -4.36
CA THR A 201 -24.14 -22.92 -3.16
C THR A 201 -24.67 -21.81 -2.26
N HIS A 202 -23.99 -20.67 -2.23
CA HIS A 202 -24.33 -19.51 -1.40
C HIS A 202 -24.78 -18.29 -2.23
N PHE A 203 -24.27 -18.18 -3.46
CA PHE A 203 -24.54 -17.08 -4.39
C PHE A 203 -24.95 -17.64 -5.77
N PRO A 204 -26.18 -18.15 -5.93
CA PRO A 204 -26.63 -18.80 -7.18
C PRO A 204 -26.45 -17.95 -8.43
N GLU A 205 -26.47 -16.62 -8.26
CA GLU A 205 -26.30 -15.60 -9.29
C GLU A 205 -24.99 -15.67 -10.06
N ILE A 206 -23.94 -16.22 -9.43
CA ILE A 206 -22.62 -16.36 -10.05
C ILE A 206 -22.67 -17.09 -11.40
N GLU A 207 -23.65 -17.98 -11.59
CA GLU A 207 -23.82 -18.77 -12.82
C GLU A 207 -24.12 -17.87 -14.03
N TYR A 208 -24.87 -16.78 -13.83
CA TYR A 208 -25.24 -15.86 -14.92
C TYR A 208 -24.33 -14.63 -15.03
N LEU A 209 -23.41 -14.40 -14.08
CA LEU A 209 -22.45 -13.30 -14.18
C LEU A 209 -21.48 -13.53 -15.34
N ASN A 210 -21.30 -12.52 -16.18
CA ASN A 210 -20.28 -12.51 -17.21
C ASN A 210 -18.91 -12.28 -16.57
N ILE A 211 -18.11 -13.35 -16.44
CA ILE A 211 -16.73 -13.27 -15.92
C ILE A 211 -15.80 -13.58 -17.09
N PRO A 212 -15.00 -12.61 -17.57
CA PRO A 212 -14.09 -12.81 -18.68
C PRO A 212 -13.10 -13.94 -18.39
N ALA A 213 -12.96 -14.86 -19.35
CA ALA A 213 -12.01 -15.96 -19.27
C ALA A 213 -10.55 -15.49 -19.37
N GLN A 214 -10.30 -14.42 -20.13
CA GLN A 214 -8.99 -13.78 -20.20
C GLN A 214 -8.86 -12.81 -19.03
N LEU A 215 -7.88 -13.04 -18.17
CA LEU A 215 -7.61 -12.17 -17.01
C LEU A 215 -6.85 -10.92 -17.44
N SER A 216 -5.93 -11.05 -18.39
CA SER A 216 -5.08 -9.95 -18.84
C SER A 216 -4.61 -10.13 -20.28
N ASP A 217 -4.43 -9.01 -20.96
CA ASP A 217 -3.83 -8.82 -22.28
C ASP A 217 -2.68 -7.79 -22.23
N ASN A 218 -2.21 -7.49 -21.02
CA ASN A 218 -1.21 -6.47 -20.76
C ASN A 218 -0.21 -6.92 -19.70
N ILE A 219 1.01 -6.39 -19.79
CA ILE A 219 2.13 -6.82 -18.98
C ILE A 219 3.14 -5.70 -18.71
N THR A 220 3.67 -5.67 -17.49
CA THR A 220 4.89 -4.93 -17.15
C THR A 220 6.10 -5.87 -17.18
N LEU A 221 7.09 -5.57 -18.01
CA LEU A 221 8.43 -6.13 -17.85
C LEU A 221 9.14 -5.42 -16.70
N SER A 222 9.33 -6.11 -15.57
CA SER A 222 10.13 -5.64 -14.45
C SER A 222 11.61 -5.86 -14.76
N THR A 223 12.33 -4.83 -15.18
CA THR A 223 13.78 -4.95 -15.40
C THR A 223 14.46 -5.23 -14.07
N MET A 224 15.15 -6.37 -13.97
CA MET A 224 16.02 -6.65 -12.83
C MET A 224 17.19 -5.67 -12.84
N HIS A 225 17.69 -5.31 -11.65
CA HIS A 225 18.92 -4.54 -11.56
C HIS A 225 20.04 -5.32 -12.25
N GLY A 226 20.75 -4.64 -13.14
CA GLY A 226 21.81 -5.21 -13.93
C GLY A 226 21.40 -6.01 -15.17
N CYS A 227 20.14 -5.95 -15.60
CA CYS A 227 19.71 -6.57 -16.84
C CYS A 227 20.27 -5.84 -18.08
N PRO A 228 21.01 -6.53 -18.98
CA PRO A 228 21.56 -5.90 -20.18
C PRO A 228 20.48 -5.27 -21.09
N PRO A 229 20.75 -4.12 -21.75
CA PRO A 229 19.77 -3.46 -22.60
C PRO A 229 19.24 -4.33 -23.75
N ASP A 230 20.10 -5.13 -24.37
CA ASP A 230 19.73 -6.03 -25.46
C ASP A 230 18.81 -7.16 -24.99
N GLU A 231 18.97 -7.60 -23.74
CA GLU A 231 18.10 -8.59 -23.13
C GLU A 231 16.70 -8.01 -22.86
N ILE A 232 16.62 -6.78 -22.33
CA ILE A 232 15.36 -6.06 -22.13
C ILE A 232 14.61 -5.90 -23.46
N GLU A 233 15.34 -5.52 -24.52
CA GLU A 233 14.76 -5.35 -25.86
C GLU A 233 14.22 -6.66 -26.42
N LYS A 234 14.99 -7.76 -26.36
CA LYS A 234 14.56 -9.08 -26.82
C LYS A 234 13.28 -9.53 -26.12
N ILE A 235 13.19 -9.36 -24.80
CA ILE A 235 12.00 -9.71 -24.04
C ILE A 235 10.83 -8.81 -24.44
N GLY A 236 11.05 -7.50 -24.53
CA GLY A 236 10.02 -6.55 -24.95
C GLY A 236 9.45 -6.89 -26.33
N LEU A 237 10.32 -7.20 -27.30
CA LEU A 237 9.92 -7.62 -28.64
C LEU A 237 9.12 -8.93 -28.61
N TYR A 238 9.51 -9.91 -27.80
CA TYR A 238 8.74 -11.14 -27.63
C TYR A 238 7.34 -10.90 -27.05
N LEU A 239 7.24 -10.07 -25.99
CA LEU A 239 5.95 -9.75 -25.38
C LEU A 239 5.01 -9.01 -26.34
N ILE A 240 5.58 -8.12 -27.17
CA ILE A 240 4.83 -7.30 -28.13
C ILE A 240 4.47 -8.07 -29.41
N ARG A 241 5.45 -8.70 -30.08
CA ARG A 241 5.28 -9.29 -31.41
C ARG A 241 4.72 -10.70 -31.36
N ASP A 242 5.30 -11.55 -30.52
CA ASP A 242 4.93 -12.97 -30.44
C ASP A 242 3.70 -13.16 -29.57
N ARG A 243 3.65 -12.50 -28.39
CA ARG A 243 2.53 -12.62 -27.45
C ARG A 243 1.41 -11.60 -27.66
N ARG A 244 1.65 -10.53 -28.42
CA ARG A 244 0.67 -9.47 -28.71
C ARG A 244 0.05 -8.87 -27.45
N LEU A 245 0.88 -8.60 -26.44
CA LEU A 245 0.46 -7.96 -25.20
C LEU A 245 0.74 -6.46 -25.24
N HIS A 246 -0.19 -5.67 -24.69
CA HIS A 246 0.14 -4.29 -24.35
C HIS A 246 1.23 -4.28 -23.29
N THR A 247 2.29 -3.50 -23.48
CA THR A 247 3.52 -3.70 -22.71
C THR A 247 4.02 -2.40 -22.08
N PHE A 248 4.25 -2.43 -20.78
CA PHE A 248 5.06 -1.45 -20.06
C PHE A 248 6.46 -2.00 -19.79
N ILE A 249 7.51 -1.20 -20.00
CA ILE A 249 8.84 -1.51 -19.48
C ILE A 249 9.07 -0.70 -18.20
N LYS A 250 9.27 -1.39 -17.07
CA LYS A 250 9.58 -0.73 -15.81
C LYS A 250 11.05 -0.35 -15.81
N LEU A 251 11.35 0.94 -15.67
CA LEU A 251 12.72 1.44 -15.69
C LEU A 251 13.23 1.76 -14.28
N ASN A 252 14.54 1.65 -14.11
CA ASN A 252 15.21 1.86 -12.83
C ASN A 252 15.49 3.36 -12.57
N PRO A 253 15.53 3.79 -11.29
CA PRO A 253 15.82 5.18 -10.92
C PRO A 253 17.27 5.60 -11.26
N THR A 254 18.15 4.63 -11.46
CA THR A 254 19.57 4.77 -11.84
C THR A 254 19.78 5.52 -13.16
N LEU A 255 18.75 5.60 -14.02
CA LEU A 255 18.72 6.41 -15.23
C LEU A 255 19.09 7.89 -15.00
N LEU A 256 18.83 8.43 -13.80
CA LEU A 256 19.19 9.79 -13.45
C LEU A 256 20.71 10.01 -13.35
N GLY A 257 21.45 8.93 -13.13
CA GLY A 257 22.90 8.91 -12.96
C GLY A 257 23.36 9.19 -11.53
N ARG A 258 24.44 8.51 -11.14
CA ARG A 258 24.99 8.49 -9.77
C ARG A 258 25.15 9.86 -9.14
N LYS A 259 25.78 10.80 -9.86
CA LYS A 259 26.07 12.14 -9.34
C LYS A 259 24.81 12.87 -8.89
N LYS A 260 23.77 12.86 -9.73
CA LYS A 260 22.50 13.55 -9.45
C LYS A 260 21.72 12.86 -8.33
N ILE A 261 21.70 11.53 -8.30
CA ILE A 261 21.03 10.80 -7.22
C ILE A 261 21.70 11.10 -5.88
N THR A 262 23.04 11.04 -5.79
CA THR A 262 23.77 11.39 -4.56
C THR A 262 23.57 12.85 -4.16
N GLU A 263 23.50 13.77 -5.12
CA GLU A 263 23.21 15.18 -4.85
C GLU A 263 21.81 15.36 -4.24
N ILE A 264 20.78 14.81 -4.87
CA ILE A 264 19.40 14.91 -4.37
C ILE A 264 19.27 14.20 -3.02
N LEU A 265 19.61 12.91 -2.96
CA LEU A 265 19.30 12.07 -1.81
C LEU A 265 20.13 12.46 -0.58
N ASN A 266 21.45 12.61 -0.73
CA ASN A 266 22.35 12.80 0.40
C ASN A 266 22.60 14.27 0.73
N LYS A 267 22.68 15.16 -0.27
CA LYS A 267 23.05 16.58 -0.03
C LYS A 267 21.84 17.50 0.13
N THR A 268 20.78 17.27 -0.65
CA THR A 268 19.56 18.09 -0.58
C THR A 268 18.61 17.55 0.48
N LEU A 269 18.24 16.27 0.37
CA LEU A 269 17.20 15.66 1.20
C LEU A 269 17.74 15.06 2.52
N ASN A 270 19.06 15.07 2.73
CA ASN A 270 19.73 14.65 3.97
C ASN A 270 19.53 13.18 4.39
N TYR A 271 19.33 12.28 3.44
CA TYR A 271 19.31 10.84 3.74
C TYR A 271 20.72 10.29 3.92
N ASP A 272 20.90 9.41 4.90
CA ASP A 272 22.17 8.74 5.21
C ASP A 272 22.41 7.49 4.32
N THR A 273 21.57 7.27 3.31
CA THR A 273 21.58 6.12 2.40
C THR A 273 22.84 6.06 1.54
N ILE A 274 23.52 4.92 1.50
CA ILE A 274 24.73 4.73 0.68
C ILE A 274 24.39 3.98 -0.61
N ILE A 275 24.64 4.61 -1.74
CA ILE A 275 24.39 4.02 -3.07
C ILE A 275 25.72 3.50 -3.64
N PRO A 276 25.87 2.18 -3.84
CA PRO A 276 27.11 1.61 -4.32
C PRO A 276 27.34 1.91 -5.81
N ALA A 277 28.59 1.85 -6.26
CA ALA A 277 28.92 2.08 -7.68
C ALA A 277 28.28 1.04 -8.60
N ILE A 278 28.25 -0.22 -8.15
CA ILE A 278 27.74 -1.37 -8.90
C ILE A 278 26.26 -1.25 -9.29
N ALA A 279 25.47 -0.48 -8.53
CA ALA A 279 24.07 -0.18 -8.84
C ALA A 279 23.90 0.52 -10.21
N PHE A 280 24.96 1.12 -10.75
CA PHE A 280 24.96 1.79 -12.06
C PHE A 280 25.73 1.04 -13.14
N GLU A 281 26.60 0.10 -12.78
CA GLU A 281 27.52 -0.53 -13.73
C GLU A 281 26.82 -1.46 -14.73
N HIS A 282 25.73 -2.09 -14.28
CA HIS A 282 24.98 -3.07 -15.07
C HIS A 282 23.62 -2.56 -15.53
N ASP A 283 23.15 -1.42 -15.00
CA ASP A 283 21.88 -0.82 -15.38
C ASP A 283 21.98 -0.08 -16.73
N ILE A 284 20.87 -0.08 -17.46
CA ILE A 284 20.76 0.60 -18.76
C ILE A 284 21.05 2.10 -18.63
N SER A 285 21.84 2.64 -19.57
CA SER A 285 22.08 4.08 -19.65
C SER A 285 20.85 4.80 -20.23
N TYR A 286 20.73 6.11 -19.97
CA TYR A 286 19.60 6.86 -20.52
C TYR A 286 19.55 6.89 -22.05
N ASP A 287 20.71 6.98 -22.72
CA ASP A 287 20.76 6.94 -24.19
C ASP A 287 20.35 5.57 -24.76
N ALA A 288 20.74 4.48 -24.08
CA ALA A 288 20.28 3.14 -24.43
C ALA A 288 18.77 2.99 -24.18
N ALA A 289 18.25 3.54 -23.06
CA ALA A 289 16.82 3.52 -22.76
C ALA A 289 16.00 4.28 -23.82
N LYS A 290 16.47 5.42 -24.33
CA LYS A 290 15.81 6.12 -25.45
C LYS A 290 15.73 5.26 -26.70
N SER A 291 16.83 4.60 -27.06
CA SER A 291 16.88 3.72 -28.23
C SER A 291 15.91 2.54 -28.08
N LEU A 292 15.87 1.95 -26.89
CA LEU A 292 14.95 0.86 -26.54
C LEU A 292 13.48 1.30 -26.60
N ILE A 293 13.14 2.48 -26.06
CA ILE A 293 11.78 3.05 -26.13
C ILE A 293 11.32 3.20 -27.58
N VAL A 294 12.17 3.78 -28.44
CA VAL A 294 11.83 3.95 -29.86
C VAL A 294 11.62 2.60 -30.55
N SER A 295 12.52 1.64 -30.33
CA SER A 295 12.43 0.30 -30.93
C SER A 295 11.13 -0.41 -30.55
N LEU A 296 10.81 -0.45 -29.25
CA LEU A 296 9.62 -1.14 -28.75
C LEU A 296 8.32 -0.41 -29.09
N GLN A 297 8.32 0.92 -29.14
CA GLN A 297 7.18 1.69 -29.63
C GLN A 297 6.86 1.34 -31.09
N ASN A 298 7.87 1.32 -31.97
CA ASN A 298 7.67 0.92 -33.37
C ASN A 298 7.15 -0.52 -33.49
N ALA A 299 7.71 -1.45 -32.70
CA ALA A 299 7.24 -2.84 -32.69
C ALA A 299 5.77 -2.96 -32.20
N ALA A 300 5.36 -2.13 -31.25
CA ALA A 300 3.99 -2.12 -30.75
C ALA A 300 3.02 -1.56 -31.79
N ASP A 301 3.40 -0.49 -32.48
CA ASP A 301 2.63 0.11 -33.57
C ASP A 301 2.43 -0.90 -34.72
N GLU A 302 3.49 -1.65 -35.09
CA GLU A 302 3.43 -2.74 -36.08
C GLU A 302 2.52 -3.89 -35.63
N ALA A 303 2.56 -4.27 -34.35
CA ALA A 303 1.78 -5.37 -33.79
C ALA A 303 0.33 -4.98 -33.45
N GLY A 304 -0.03 -3.69 -33.51
CA GLY A 304 -1.35 -3.18 -33.16
C GLY A 304 -1.64 -3.21 -31.66
N VAL A 305 -0.60 -3.15 -30.82
CA VAL A 305 -0.72 -3.10 -29.36
C VAL A 305 -0.20 -1.76 -28.82
N GLN A 306 -0.37 -1.51 -27.53
CA GLN A 306 0.06 -0.26 -26.90
C GLN A 306 1.34 -0.49 -26.10
N PHE A 307 2.22 0.51 -26.13
CA PHE A 307 3.49 0.53 -25.42
C PHE A 307 3.58 1.72 -24.47
N GLY A 308 4.38 1.57 -23.42
CA GLY A 308 4.77 2.65 -22.54
C GLY A 308 5.92 2.27 -21.61
N VAL A 309 6.21 3.14 -20.65
CA VAL A 309 7.16 2.86 -19.56
C VAL A 309 6.50 2.98 -18.20
N LYS A 310 7.08 2.32 -17.20
CA LYS A 310 6.70 2.44 -15.79
C LYS A 310 7.86 2.99 -14.96
N LEU A 311 7.58 4.00 -14.14
CA LEU A 311 8.58 4.75 -13.38
C LEU A 311 8.27 4.72 -11.87
N THR A 312 9.09 4.13 -11.02
CA THR A 312 10.32 3.39 -11.29
C THR A 312 10.34 2.11 -10.46
N ASN A 313 11.33 1.25 -10.72
CA ASN A 313 11.70 0.21 -9.77
C ASN A 313 12.35 0.82 -8.51
N THR A 314 12.62 -0.02 -7.51
CA THR A 314 13.38 0.38 -6.32
C THR A 314 14.80 0.83 -6.65
N LEU A 315 15.47 1.52 -5.71
CA LEU A 315 16.89 1.89 -5.83
C LEU A 315 17.74 0.93 -5.00
N GLU A 316 18.70 0.24 -5.62
CA GLU A 316 19.67 -0.60 -4.92
C GLU A 316 20.62 0.27 -4.06
N VAL A 317 20.77 -0.11 -2.78
CA VAL A 317 21.58 0.60 -1.78
C VAL A 317 22.31 -0.40 -0.88
N LEU A 318 23.38 0.04 -0.23
CA LEU A 318 24.06 -0.79 0.76
C LEU A 318 23.16 -0.99 1.98
N ASN A 319 23.05 -2.24 2.42
CA ASN A 319 22.35 -2.58 3.64
C ASN A 319 23.09 -2.00 4.85
N HIS A 320 22.39 -1.15 5.61
CA HIS A 320 22.84 -0.56 6.87
C HIS A 320 21.95 -0.99 8.04
N LYS A 321 21.04 -1.95 7.83
CA LYS A 321 20.13 -2.50 8.83
C LYS A 321 20.70 -3.80 9.42
N ASN A 322 20.46 -4.02 10.71
CA ASN A 322 21.02 -5.18 11.44
C ASN A 322 20.20 -6.47 11.29
N TYR A 323 19.10 -6.45 10.53
CA TYR A 323 18.15 -7.57 10.43
C TYR A 323 17.95 -8.12 9.01
N PHE A 324 18.37 -7.40 7.97
CA PHE A 324 18.49 -7.98 6.63
C PHE A 324 19.79 -8.75 6.52
N LYS A 325 19.75 -9.96 5.95
CA LYS A 325 20.94 -10.81 5.79
C LYS A 325 21.79 -10.42 4.58
N ASP A 326 21.17 -9.81 3.57
CA ASP A 326 21.81 -9.49 2.30
C ASP A 326 22.70 -8.24 2.41
N GLN A 327 23.75 -8.14 1.60
CA GLN A 327 24.62 -6.95 1.58
C GLN A 327 23.95 -5.74 0.93
N MET A 328 23.03 -5.99 0.01
CA MET A 328 22.23 -4.99 -0.68
C MET A 328 20.80 -5.01 -0.16
N MET A 329 20.16 -3.85 -0.23
CA MET A 329 18.72 -3.72 -0.05
C MET A 329 18.16 -2.69 -1.02
N TYR A 330 16.84 -2.63 -1.13
CA TYR A 330 16.17 -1.90 -2.20
C TYR A 330 15.28 -0.81 -1.61
N MET A 331 15.69 0.44 -1.79
CA MET A 331 15.01 1.63 -1.28
C MET A 331 13.76 1.93 -2.11
N SER A 332 12.66 2.24 -1.41
CA SER A 332 11.35 2.56 -1.94
C SER A 332 10.67 3.64 -1.11
N GLY A 333 9.46 4.02 -1.52
CA GLY A 333 8.64 4.96 -0.76
C GLY A 333 9.02 6.41 -1.01
N LYS A 334 8.75 7.23 0.00
CA LYS A 334 8.82 8.69 -0.05
C LYS A 334 10.20 9.22 -0.47
N SER A 335 11.28 8.60 0.00
CA SER A 335 12.66 8.98 -0.35
C SER A 335 12.99 8.79 -1.83
N LEU A 336 12.30 7.87 -2.51
CA LEU A 336 12.51 7.57 -3.93
C LEU A 336 11.72 8.53 -4.85
N HIS A 337 10.72 9.25 -4.33
CA HIS A 337 9.82 10.06 -5.13
C HIS A 337 10.55 11.19 -5.87
N PRO A 338 11.38 12.04 -5.23
CA PRO A 338 12.03 13.15 -5.94
C PRO A 338 12.97 12.68 -7.05
N ILE A 339 13.74 11.59 -6.82
CA ILE A 339 14.60 10.96 -7.83
C ILE A 339 13.77 10.51 -9.02
N SER A 340 12.65 9.83 -8.77
CA SER A 340 11.82 9.25 -9.82
C SER A 340 11.07 10.30 -10.62
N ILE A 341 10.69 11.43 -10.01
CA ILE A 341 10.12 12.57 -10.73
C ILE A 341 11.17 13.22 -11.65
N GLN A 342 12.45 13.26 -11.28
CA GLN A 342 13.50 13.72 -12.20
C GLN A 342 13.65 12.79 -13.41
N VAL A 343 13.59 11.47 -13.21
CA VAL A 343 13.61 10.49 -14.31
C VAL A 343 12.38 10.66 -15.20
N ALA A 344 11.19 10.82 -14.59
CA ALA A 344 9.96 11.09 -15.33
C ALA A 344 10.04 12.38 -16.14
N ARG A 345 10.63 13.45 -15.58
CA ARG A 345 10.89 14.70 -16.30
C ARG A 345 11.74 14.48 -17.54
N MET A 346 12.83 13.72 -17.42
CA MET A 346 13.69 13.40 -18.56
C MET A 346 12.90 12.67 -19.66
N ILE A 347 12.22 11.58 -19.29
CA ILE A 347 11.46 10.75 -20.25
C ILE A 347 10.33 11.54 -20.91
N ARG A 348 9.56 12.33 -20.15
CA ARG A 348 8.42 13.09 -20.68
C ARG A 348 8.86 14.23 -21.61
N ASN A 349 10.02 14.85 -21.36
CA ASN A 349 10.55 15.87 -22.28
C ASN A 349 11.03 15.26 -23.60
N ASP A 350 11.63 14.07 -23.57
CA ASP A 350 12.10 13.39 -24.78
C ASP A 350 10.97 12.64 -25.52
N PHE A 351 9.94 12.19 -24.80
CA PHE A 351 8.78 11.47 -25.33
C PHE A 351 7.45 11.99 -24.73
N PRO A 352 6.93 13.13 -25.21
CA PRO A 352 5.74 13.77 -24.63
C PRO A 352 4.46 12.91 -24.69
N ASP A 353 4.31 12.09 -25.74
CA ASP A 353 3.11 11.27 -25.96
C ASP A 353 3.23 9.85 -25.39
N LEU A 354 4.39 9.48 -24.84
CA LEU A 354 4.63 8.14 -24.30
C LEU A 354 3.77 7.92 -23.04
N LYS A 355 3.07 6.79 -23.00
CA LYS A 355 2.34 6.36 -21.81
C LYS A 355 3.32 6.07 -20.68
N CYS A 356 3.12 6.71 -19.53
CA CYS A 356 4.01 6.58 -18.38
C CYS A 356 3.20 6.20 -17.14
N SER A 357 3.24 4.93 -16.73
CA SER A 357 2.76 4.51 -15.41
C SER A 357 3.77 4.95 -14.33
N PHE A 358 3.30 5.23 -13.10
CA PHE A 358 4.18 5.67 -12.01
C PHE A 358 3.94 4.93 -10.70
N SER A 359 5.00 4.67 -9.92
CA SER A 359 4.93 3.90 -8.67
C SER A 359 5.79 4.37 -7.50
N ALA A 360 6.67 5.35 -7.70
CA ALA A 360 7.68 5.70 -6.72
C ALA A 360 7.15 6.67 -5.65
N GLY A 361 6.92 6.16 -4.44
CA GLY A 361 6.62 7.01 -3.27
C GLY A 361 5.35 7.83 -3.36
N VAL A 362 4.34 7.31 -4.07
CA VAL A 362 3.04 7.97 -4.16
C VAL A 362 2.24 7.76 -2.89
N SER A 363 1.63 8.85 -2.42
CA SER A 363 0.69 8.92 -1.29
C SER A 363 -0.43 9.91 -1.62
N ALA A 364 -1.42 10.04 -0.73
CA ALA A 364 -2.43 11.08 -0.82
C ALA A 364 -1.82 12.50 -0.98
N VAL A 365 -0.62 12.74 -0.42
CA VAL A 365 0.05 14.05 -0.45
C VAL A 365 0.43 14.50 -1.87
N ASN A 366 0.77 13.57 -2.77
CA ASN A 366 1.38 13.88 -4.06
C ASN A 366 0.69 13.22 -5.27
N LEU A 367 -0.39 12.46 -5.05
CA LEU A 367 -1.13 11.77 -6.11
C LEU A 367 -1.54 12.73 -7.24
N LEU A 368 -2.14 13.87 -6.88
CA LEU A 368 -2.65 14.82 -7.86
C LEU A 368 -1.52 15.45 -8.69
N ASP A 369 -0.40 15.81 -8.05
CA ASP A 369 0.78 16.33 -8.77
C ASP A 369 1.30 15.27 -9.79
N VAL A 370 1.33 13.99 -9.40
CA VAL A 370 1.75 12.89 -10.29
C VAL A 370 0.82 12.75 -11.49
N LEU A 371 -0.50 12.77 -11.27
CA LEU A 371 -1.47 12.68 -12.36
C LEU A 371 -1.41 13.90 -13.28
N ASN A 372 -1.25 15.10 -12.74
CA ASN A 372 -1.07 16.34 -13.51
C ASN A 372 0.23 16.36 -14.34
N CYS A 373 1.24 15.58 -13.95
CA CYS A 373 2.43 15.35 -14.77
C CYS A 373 2.14 14.44 -16.00
N GLY A 374 0.91 13.97 -16.18
CA GLY A 374 0.54 13.00 -17.23
C GLY A 374 1.02 11.58 -16.92
N LEU A 375 1.30 11.28 -15.65
CA LEU A 375 1.77 9.97 -15.21
C LEU A 375 0.58 9.14 -14.73
N SER A 376 0.12 8.21 -15.55
CA SER A 376 -1.05 7.37 -15.30
C SER A 376 -0.91 6.05 -16.06
N PRO A 377 -1.34 4.91 -15.49
CA PRO A 377 -1.92 4.74 -14.16
C PRO A 377 -0.88 4.83 -13.04
N VAL A 378 -1.36 5.13 -11.84
CA VAL A 378 -0.54 5.28 -10.63
C VAL A 378 -0.69 4.04 -9.76
N THR A 379 0.43 3.46 -9.35
CA THR A 379 0.44 2.31 -8.45
C THR A 379 1.19 2.60 -7.16
N THR A 380 0.85 1.96 -6.05
CA THR A 380 1.54 2.17 -4.76
C THR A 380 1.81 0.86 -4.02
N CYS A 381 2.85 0.83 -3.19
CA CYS A 381 3.21 -0.34 -2.39
C CYS A 381 3.61 0.07 -0.96
N THR A 382 4.63 0.92 -0.83
CA THR A 382 5.13 1.38 0.49
C THR A 382 4.02 2.03 1.30
N ASP A 383 3.17 2.87 0.67
CA ASP A 383 2.09 3.56 1.38
C ASP A 383 1.07 2.56 1.93
N LEU A 384 0.70 1.53 1.16
CA LEU A 384 -0.24 0.49 1.59
C LEU A 384 0.32 -0.46 2.66
N LEU A 385 1.64 -0.47 2.89
CA LEU A 385 2.26 -1.21 4.00
C LEU A 385 2.30 -0.39 5.30
N LYS A 386 1.98 0.90 5.24
CA LYS A 386 1.89 1.77 6.42
C LYS A 386 0.52 1.62 7.11
N PRO A 387 0.36 2.09 8.37
CA PRO A 387 -0.92 2.08 9.06
C PRO A 387 -2.07 2.64 8.22
N GLY A 388 -3.21 1.94 8.26
CA GLY A 388 -4.36 2.16 7.38
C GLY A 388 -4.47 1.11 6.27
N GLY A 389 -3.36 0.49 5.84
CA GLY A 389 -3.39 -0.59 4.86
C GLY A 389 -4.07 -0.18 3.55
N TYR A 390 -4.98 -1.02 3.06
CA TYR A 390 -5.75 -0.76 1.83
C TYR A 390 -6.66 0.46 1.91
N SER A 391 -7.19 0.79 3.09
CA SER A 391 -8.09 1.94 3.27
C SER A 391 -7.43 3.29 3.01
N ARG A 392 -6.10 3.34 2.90
CA ARG A 392 -5.38 4.55 2.47
C ARG A 392 -5.77 4.98 1.06
N LEU A 393 -6.18 4.04 0.19
CA LEU A 393 -6.70 4.36 -1.14
C LEU A 393 -7.98 5.21 -1.08
N ASN A 394 -8.73 5.18 0.02
CA ASN A 394 -9.90 6.05 0.17
C ASN A 394 -9.50 7.52 0.17
N GLN A 395 -8.37 7.87 0.78
CA GLN A 395 -7.84 9.24 0.76
C GLN A 395 -7.48 9.67 -0.67
N TYR A 396 -7.04 8.73 -1.50
CA TYR A 396 -6.71 9.00 -2.90
C TYR A 396 -8.01 9.32 -3.66
N ILE A 397 -9.04 8.49 -3.47
CA ILE A 397 -10.36 8.71 -4.07
C ILE A 397 -10.99 10.03 -3.60
N GLU A 398 -10.92 10.34 -2.31
CA GLU A 398 -11.43 11.61 -1.75
C GLU A 398 -10.77 12.81 -2.45
N ILE A 399 -9.44 12.82 -2.55
CA ILE A 399 -8.70 13.89 -3.25
C ILE A 399 -9.10 13.99 -4.72
N LEU A 400 -9.26 12.85 -5.41
CA LEU A 400 -9.67 12.82 -6.81
C LEU A 400 -11.11 13.29 -7.05
N ARG A 401 -11.98 13.18 -6.05
CA ARG A 401 -13.37 13.68 -6.11
C ARG A 401 -13.47 15.15 -5.75
N GLU A 402 -12.68 15.60 -4.78
CA GLU A 402 -12.67 16.99 -4.32
C GLU A 402 -11.93 17.92 -5.29
N THR A 403 -11.01 17.37 -6.07
CA THR A 403 -10.20 18.14 -7.00
C THR A 403 -10.35 17.56 -8.40
N ASP A 404 -10.85 18.37 -9.33
CA ASP A 404 -10.73 18.03 -10.74
C ASP A 404 -9.25 17.86 -11.06
N ILE A 405 -8.90 16.70 -11.62
CA ILE A 405 -7.62 16.55 -12.33
C ILE A 405 -7.66 17.64 -13.38
N GLN A 406 -6.93 18.73 -13.15
CA GLN A 406 -6.83 19.75 -14.17
C GLN A 406 -6.27 19.00 -15.36
N ALA A 407 -7.04 18.95 -16.45
CA ALA A 407 -6.49 18.69 -17.75
C ALA A 407 -5.51 19.84 -17.98
N VAL A 408 -4.31 19.73 -17.40
CA VAL A 408 -3.26 20.69 -17.64
C VAL A 408 -3.01 20.51 -19.12
N ASN A 409 -3.44 21.49 -19.91
CA ASN A 409 -3.24 21.53 -21.36
C ASN A 409 -1.75 21.39 -21.72
N ASP A 410 -0.86 21.43 -20.73
CA ASP A 410 0.56 21.17 -20.82
C ASP A 410 1.12 20.39 -19.59
N SER A 411 0.93 19.07 -19.58
CA SER A 411 1.51 18.19 -18.54
C SER A 411 3.05 18.21 -18.53
N ILE A 412 3.67 18.62 -19.64
CA ILE A 412 5.13 18.76 -19.78
C ILE A 412 5.63 19.97 -19.00
N THR A 413 4.97 21.12 -19.12
CA THR A 413 5.28 22.28 -18.28
C THR A 413 5.06 21.95 -16.79
N TYR A 414 4.00 21.22 -16.47
CA TYR A 414 3.72 20.83 -15.09
C TYR A 414 4.81 19.95 -14.49
N ILE A 415 5.24 18.88 -15.18
CA ILE A 415 6.29 17.99 -14.66
C ILE A 415 7.62 18.73 -14.49
N ASN A 416 7.95 19.67 -15.38
CA ASN A 416 9.15 20.49 -15.27
C ASN A 416 9.11 21.39 -14.02
N HIS A 417 7.94 21.95 -13.69
CA HIS A 417 7.74 22.72 -12.45
C HIS A 417 7.76 21.82 -11.21
N TYR A 418 6.96 20.75 -11.20
CA TYR A 418 6.83 19.83 -10.08
C TYR A 418 8.16 19.18 -9.71
N ALA A 419 8.98 18.82 -10.70
CA ALA A 419 10.32 18.30 -10.48
C ALA A 419 11.24 19.24 -9.69
N ASN A 420 11.08 20.56 -9.79
CA ASN A 420 11.84 21.48 -8.96
C ASN A 420 11.21 21.59 -7.56
N LYS A 421 9.88 21.70 -7.49
CA LYS A 421 9.12 21.79 -6.24
C LYS A 421 9.37 20.61 -5.28
N VAL A 422 9.50 19.38 -5.80
CA VAL A 422 9.76 18.20 -4.95
C VAL A 422 11.12 18.23 -4.26
N LEU A 423 12.09 19.00 -4.77
CA LEU A 423 13.42 19.12 -4.17
C LEU A 423 13.46 20.16 -3.04
N GLU A 424 12.51 21.10 -3.03
CA GLU A 424 12.39 22.18 -2.04
C GLU A 424 11.38 21.85 -0.94
N ASN A 425 10.61 20.77 -1.10
CA ASN A 425 9.53 20.43 -0.20
C ASN A 425 10.03 19.62 1.01
N ASP A 426 9.94 20.22 2.19
CA ASP A 426 10.30 19.64 3.49
C ASP A 426 9.64 18.30 3.79
N TYR A 427 8.51 17.99 3.14
CA TYR A 427 7.91 16.66 3.21
C TYR A 427 8.97 15.62 2.87
N TYR A 428 9.70 15.74 1.75
CA TYR A 428 10.64 14.73 1.26
C TYR A 428 12.00 14.70 1.95
N HIS A 429 12.24 15.55 2.96
CA HIS A 429 13.48 15.50 3.72
C HIS A 429 13.50 14.31 4.69
N ALA A 430 14.68 13.74 4.90
CA ALA A 430 14.90 12.63 5.82
C ALA A 430 14.48 13.00 7.25
N ARG A 431 13.74 12.10 7.90
CA ARG A 431 13.31 12.25 9.29
C ARG A 431 14.03 11.25 10.19
N LYS A 432 14.62 11.73 11.29
CA LYS A 432 15.44 10.91 12.20
C LYS A 432 14.68 10.42 13.45
N GLY A 433 13.37 10.63 13.50
CA GLY A 433 12.52 10.27 14.64
C GLY A 433 12.24 8.77 14.71
N ASN A 434 12.41 8.16 15.89
CA ASN A 434 12.11 6.75 16.11
C ASN A 434 10.80 6.56 16.87
N ILE A 435 9.77 6.03 16.19
CA ILE A 435 8.45 5.72 16.76
C ILE A 435 8.38 4.39 17.53
N LYS A 436 9.37 3.51 17.40
CA LYS A 436 9.36 2.18 18.03
C LYS A 436 9.51 2.33 19.55
N THR A 437 8.86 1.43 20.28
CA THR A 437 8.94 1.32 21.75
C THR A 437 9.64 0.02 22.13
N GLY A 438 9.98 -0.13 23.41
CA GLY A 438 10.53 -1.39 23.94
C GLY A 438 9.48 -2.50 24.16
N ARG A 439 8.21 -2.29 23.78
CA ARG A 439 7.17 -3.31 23.93
C ARG A 439 7.43 -4.44 22.95
N ILE A 440 7.53 -5.65 23.48
CA ILE A 440 7.57 -6.88 22.68
C ILE A 440 6.16 -7.18 22.21
N LEU A 441 5.95 -7.20 20.90
CA LEU A 441 4.71 -7.66 20.29
C LEU A 441 4.75 -9.19 20.22
N ARG A 442 3.72 -9.83 20.75
CA ARG A 442 3.50 -11.28 20.66
C ARG A 442 2.74 -11.62 19.39
N GLU A 443 2.64 -12.90 19.09
CA GLU A 443 2.11 -13.48 17.84
C GLU A 443 0.69 -13.00 17.49
N PHE A 444 -0.15 -12.72 18.49
CA PHE A 444 -1.52 -12.20 18.33
C PHE A 444 -1.68 -10.77 18.86
N ASP A 445 -0.58 -10.12 19.22
CA ASP A 445 -0.51 -8.74 19.70
C ASP A 445 0.13 -7.86 18.61
N CYS A 446 -0.43 -7.94 17.40
CA CYS A 446 0.18 -7.39 16.19
C CYS A 446 0.08 -5.86 16.08
N ILE A 447 -0.67 -5.20 16.97
CA ILE A 447 -0.95 -3.76 16.88
C ILE A 447 -0.91 -3.15 18.28
N ALA A 448 0.01 -2.20 18.48
CA ALA A 448 0.07 -1.41 19.70
C ALA A 448 0.41 0.04 19.37
N ALA A 449 -0.39 0.98 19.88
CA ALA A 449 -0.11 2.41 19.70
C ALA A 449 1.14 2.80 20.50
N PRO A 450 2.23 3.28 19.86
CA PRO A 450 3.44 3.65 20.58
C PRO A 450 3.22 4.73 21.64
N CYS A 451 2.30 5.66 21.38
CA CYS A 451 1.95 6.76 22.28
C CYS A 451 1.31 6.25 23.60
N GLU A 452 0.48 5.21 23.55
CA GLU A 452 -0.14 4.60 24.73
C GLU A 452 0.88 3.85 25.59
N ASN A 453 1.77 3.07 24.96
CA ASN A 453 2.85 2.37 25.67
C ASN A 453 3.85 3.34 26.31
N THR A 454 4.06 4.49 25.69
CA THR A 454 4.99 5.53 26.17
C THR A 454 4.37 6.40 27.25
N CYS A 455 3.04 6.50 27.30
CA CYS A 455 2.34 7.24 28.33
C CYS A 455 2.43 6.51 29.67
N PRO A 456 2.95 7.14 30.74
CA PRO A 456 3.01 6.50 32.07
C PRO A 456 1.63 6.12 32.64
N SER A 457 0.56 6.78 32.18
CA SER A 457 -0.81 6.49 32.57
C SER A 457 -1.53 5.53 31.62
N HIS A 458 -0.86 5.05 30.56
CA HIS A 458 -1.46 4.21 29.50
C HIS A 458 -2.78 4.78 28.98
N GLN A 459 -2.81 6.10 28.75
CA GLN A 459 -4.02 6.73 28.21
C GLN A 459 -4.33 6.18 26.82
N GLN A 460 -5.62 5.95 26.58
CA GLN A 460 -6.20 5.55 25.30
C GLN A 460 -6.15 6.73 24.30
N ILE A 461 -4.93 7.15 23.97
CA ILE A 461 -4.62 8.33 23.17
C ILE A 461 -5.27 8.26 21.79
N PRO A 462 -5.13 7.17 21.02
CA PRO A 462 -5.79 7.08 19.71
C PRO A 462 -7.30 7.29 19.79
N ASP A 463 -7.95 6.74 20.82
CA ASP A 463 -9.41 6.76 20.95
C ASP A 463 -9.95 8.15 21.26
N TYR A 464 -9.38 8.86 22.26
CA TYR A 464 -9.88 10.21 22.54
C TYR A 464 -9.54 11.19 21.42
N LEU A 465 -8.41 11.02 20.73
CA LEU A 465 -8.09 11.81 19.54
C LEU A 465 -9.11 11.55 18.42
N TYR A 466 -9.49 10.29 18.22
CA TYR A 466 -10.54 9.91 17.27
C TYR A 466 -11.88 10.57 17.62
N TYR A 467 -12.37 10.42 18.85
CA TYR A 467 -13.64 11.03 19.26
C TYR A 467 -13.60 12.57 19.16
N THR A 468 -12.47 13.18 19.50
CA THR A 468 -12.27 14.63 19.35
C THR A 468 -12.36 15.04 17.88
N SER A 469 -11.72 14.30 16.96
CA SER A 469 -11.78 14.56 15.52
C SER A 469 -13.19 14.45 14.94
N LYS A 470 -14.07 13.68 15.59
CA LYS A 470 -15.49 13.53 15.24
C LYS A 470 -16.41 14.52 15.95
N GLY A 471 -15.86 15.46 16.73
CA GLY A 471 -16.63 16.43 17.52
C GLY A 471 -17.34 15.83 18.74
N ASN A 472 -17.10 14.55 19.06
CA ASN A 472 -17.70 13.89 20.23
C ASN A 472 -16.85 14.10 21.48
N LEU A 473 -16.79 15.35 21.94
CA LEU A 473 -16.03 15.74 23.14
C LEU A 473 -16.47 14.98 24.41
N PRO A 474 -17.78 14.71 24.64
CA PRO A 474 -18.20 13.92 25.81
C PRO A 474 -17.55 12.53 25.84
N LYS A 475 -17.52 11.83 24.69
CA LYS A 475 -16.92 10.50 24.63
C LYS A 475 -15.39 10.54 24.70
N ALA A 476 -14.77 11.58 24.13
CA ALA A 476 -13.34 11.82 24.27
C ALA A 476 -12.96 12.02 25.75
N PHE A 477 -13.73 12.83 26.48
CA PHE A 477 -13.51 13.10 27.90
C PHE A 477 -13.70 11.86 28.77
N GLU A 478 -14.77 11.09 28.55
CA GLU A 478 -14.99 9.79 29.20
C GLU A 478 -13.78 8.86 28.98
N THR A 479 -13.26 8.83 27.75
CA THR A 479 -12.12 8.00 27.38
C THR A 479 -10.83 8.41 28.10
N ILE A 480 -10.61 9.72 28.30
CA ILE A 480 -9.51 10.25 29.10
C ILE A 480 -9.67 9.84 30.57
N LEU A 481 -10.87 10.02 31.14
CA LEU A 481 -11.17 9.72 32.54
C LEU A 481 -11.05 8.23 32.90
N ASN A 482 -11.07 7.32 31.92
CA ASN A 482 -10.86 5.88 32.17
C ASN A 482 -9.51 5.55 32.80
N THR A 483 -8.49 6.37 32.54
CA THR A 483 -7.09 6.11 32.96
C THR A 483 -6.42 7.33 33.58
N ASN A 484 -7.01 8.52 33.43
CA ASN A 484 -6.50 9.77 33.97
C ASN A 484 -7.60 10.58 34.68
N PRO A 485 -7.63 10.59 36.03
CA PRO A 485 -8.62 11.35 36.78
C PRO A 485 -8.28 12.84 36.92
N PHE A 486 -7.14 13.28 36.37
CA PHE A 486 -6.69 14.69 36.42
C PHE A 486 -6.40 15.25 35.01
N PRO A 487 -7.40 15.24 34.09
CA PRO A 487 -7.21 15.74 32.73
C PRO A 487 -6.80 17.22 32.71
N ALA A 488 -7.41 18.07 33.54
CA ALA A 488 -7.10 19.50 33.66
C ALA A 488 -5.62 19.74 34.03
N VAL A 489 -5.15 19.09 35.12
CA VAL A 489 -3.77 19.21 35.59
C VAL A 489 -2.80 18.70 34.52
N THR A 490 -3.03 17.49 34.03
CA THR A 490 -2.14 16.89 33.02
C THR A 490 -2.25 17.58 31.65
N GLY A 491 -3.28 18.37 31.38
CA GLY A 491 -3.37 19.24 30.20
C GLY A 491 -2.44 20.45 30.28
N MET A 492 -2.06 20.86 31.50
CA MET A 492 -1.17 22.00 31.73
C MET A 492 0.29 21.57 31.97
N VAL A 493 0.54 20.60 32.85
CA VAL A 493 1.90 20.33 33.36
C VAL A 493 2.58 19.10 32.76
N CYS A 494 1.90 18.33 31.90
CA CYS A 494 2.47 17.12 31.33
C CYS A 494 3.64 17.41 30.37
N ASP A 495 4.71 16.63 30.51
CA ASP A 495 5.92 16.58 29.69
C ASP A 495 5.74 15.78 28.39
N HIS A 496 4.54 15.21 28.17
CA HIS A 496 4.05 14.65 26.91
C HIS A 496 5.02 13.69 26.18
N PRO A 497 5.62 12.69 26.86
CA PRO A 497 6.57 11.76 26.25
C PRO A 497 5.93 10.96 25.10
N CYS A 498 4.60 10.77 25.13
CA CYS A 498 3.84 10.13 24.07
C CYS A 498 3.96 10.82 22.71
N GLN A 499 4.19 12.14 22.66
CA GLN A 499 4.37 12.87 21.40
C GLN A 499 5.67 12.47 20.69
N SER A 500 6.73 12.13 21.42
CA SER A 500 8.01 11.67 20.85
C SER A 500 7.89 10.36 20.05
N LYS A 501 6.84 9.57 20.34
CA LYS A 501 6.53 8.30 19.66
C LYS A 501 5.30 8.38 18.77
N CYS A 502 4.79 9.59 18.49
CA CYS A 502 3.64 9.76 17.62
C CYS A 502 3.97 9.24 16.21
N THR A 503 3.16 8.33 15.67
CA THR A 503 3.35 7.77 14.32
C THR A 503 3.19 8.82 13.23
N ARG A 504 2.51 9.93 13.52
CA ARG A 504 2.32 11.05 12.61
C ARG A 504 3.62 11.75 12.21
N GLN A 505 4.67 11.65 13.05
CA GLN A 505 6.00 12.22 12.76
C GLN A 505 6.64 11.66 11.47
N ASN A 506 6.21 10.48 11.02
CA ASN A 506 6.66 9.86 9.77
C ASN A 506 6.07 10.53 8.52
N TYR A 507 5.10 11.45 8.69
CA TYR A 507 4.42 12.12 7.58
C TYR A 507 4.65 13.63 7.67
N ASP A 508 4.27 14.22 8.80
CA ASP A 508 4.33 15.64 9.09
C ASP A 508 4.68 15.83 10.58
N ASP A 509 3.92 16.63 11.33
CA ASP A 509 4.23 16.94 12.71
C ASP A 509 3.50 16.01 13.70
N VAL A 510 4.09 15.89 14.89
CA VAL A 510 3.45 15.17 16.00
C VAL A 510 2.12 15.83 16.34
N LEU A 511 1.13 15.01 16.72
CA LEU A 511 -0.11 15.55 17.25
C LEU A 511 0.16 16.28 18.57
N LEU A 512 -0.52 17.40 18.80
CA LEU A 512 -0.48 18.14 20.06
C LEU A 512 -1.33 17.44 21.12
N ILE A 513 -0.95 16.21 21.48
CA ILE A 513 -1.70 15.28 22.32
C ILE A 513 -2.09 15.92 23.66
N ARG A 514 -1.17 16.66 24.29
CA ARG A 514 -1.45 17.37 25.54
C ARG A 514 -2.49 18.47 25.36
N ASP A 515 -2.31 19.30 24.34
CA ASP A 515 -3.16 20.46 24.09
C ASP A 515 -4.56 20.04 23.62
N ILE A 516 -4.68 18.94 22.86
CA ILE A 516 -5.97 18.34 22.51
C ILE A 516 -6.70 17.83 23.75
N LYS A 517 -6.00 17.15 24.66
CA LYS A 517 -6.60 16.72 25.94
C LYS A 517 -7.10 17.92 26.76
N ARG A 518 -6.31 19.00 26.81
CA ARG A 518 -6.72 20.26 27.46
C ARG A 518 -7.96 20.85 26.80
N PHE A 519 -7.97 20.93 25.46
CA PHE A 519 -9.11 21.41 24.70
C PHE A 519 -10.38 20.61 25.00
N VAL A 520 -10.30 19.27 25.06
CA VAL A 520 -11.46 18.42 25.39
C VAL A 520 -12.00 18.77 26.78
N GLU A 521 -11.14 18.90 27.78
CA GLU A 521 -11.55 19.22 29.15
C GLU A 521 -12.16 20.63 29.28
N GLU A 522 -11.60 21.62 28.58
CA GLU A 522 -12.11 23.01 28.59
C GLU A 522 -13.47 23.17 27.87
N ASN A 523 -13.91 22.17 27.08
CA ASN A 523 -15.10 22.25 26.23
C ASN A 523 -16.20 21.22 26.56
N VAL A 524 -16.05 20.45 27.64
CA VAL A 524 -17.15 19.62 28.17
C VAL A 524 -18.02 20.42 29.14
N THR A 525 -19.24 19.94 29.40
CA THR A 525 -20.17 20.61 30.32
C THR A 525 -19.79 20.39 31.79
N ASP A 526 -20.25 21.27 32.69
CA ASP A 526 -20.07 21.10 34.14
C ASP A 526 -20.59 19.74 34.64
N GLU A 527 -21.71 19.26 34.09
CA GLU A 527 -22.26 17.95 34.41
C GLU A 527 -21.28 16.81 34.05
N GLN A 528 -20.61 16.93 32.91
CA GLN A 528 -19.61 15.95 32.46
C GLN A 528 -18.33 16.04 33.31
N LEU A 529 -17.86 17.25 33.62
CA LEU A 529 -16.71 17.48 34.50
C LEU A 529 -16.89 16.86 35.88
N HIS A 530 -18.11 16.88 36.40
CA HIS A 530 -18.45 16.37 37.72
C HIS A 530 -19.08 14.96 37.71
N ALA A 531 -19.10 14.28 36.56
CA ALA A 531 -19.55 12.91 36.46
C ALA A 531 -18.61 12.00 37.26
N LEU A 532 -19.13 11.41 38.34
CA LEU A 532 -18.37 10.50 39.20
C LEU A 532 -18.61 9.05 38.78
N PRO A 533 -17.59 8.18 38.91
CA PRO A 533 -17.77 6.75 38.72
C PRO A 533 -18.88 6.21 39.63
N GLN A 534 -19.59 5.19 39.15
CA GLN A 534 -20.60 4.49 39.94
C GLN A 534 -19.93 3.78 41.12
N PRO A 535 -20.53 3.82 42.33
CA PRO A 535 -19.96 3.14 43.49
C PRO A 535 -19.81 1.64 43.25
N ASN A 536 -18.63 1.10 43.53
CA ASN A 536 -18.32 -0.33 43.38
C ASN A 536 -18.76 -1.19 44.59
N GLY A 537 -19.28 -0.56 45.64
CA GLY A 537 -19.78 -1.22 46.86
C GLY A 537 -18.69 -1.65 47.86
N MET A 538 -17.41 -1.37 47.57
CA MET A 538 -16.28 -1.67 48.44
C MET A 538 -16.03 -0.52 49.42
N LYS A 539 -15.57 -0.85 50.63
CA LYS A 539 -15.10 0.14 51.62
C LYS A 539 -13.58 0.09 51.66
N VAL A 540 -12.93 1.13 51.15
CA VAL A 540 -11.48 1.22 51.06
C VAL A 540 -10.98 2.43 51.85
N ALA A 541 -9.94 2.25 52.66
CA ALA A 541 -9.21 3.34 53.29
C ALA A 541 -7.97 3.68 52.45
N ILE A 542 -7.78 4.95 52.13
CA ILE A 542 -6.67 5.44 51.30
C ILE A 542 -5.75 6.29 52.17
N ILE A 543 -4.48 5.92 52.26
CA ILE A 543 -3.45 6.66 53.02
C ILE A 543 -2.55 7.40 52.03
N GLY A 544 -2.67 8.73 52.01
CA GLY A 544 -1.86 9.63 51.18
C GLY A 544 -2.71 10.52 50.27
N ALA A 545 -2.34 11.82 50.20
CA ALA A 545 -3.03 12.85 49.42
C ALA A 545 -2.30 13.21 48.11
N GLY A 546 -1.30 12.41 47.71
CA GLY A 546 -0.61 12.58 46.44
C GLY A 546 -1.42 12.07 45.24
N PRO A 547 -0.94 12.28 44.00
CA PRO A 547 -1.66 11.91 42.78
C PRO A 547 -2.14 10.44 42.75
N SER A 548 -1.32 9.50 43.23
CA SER A 548 -1.71 8.09 43.29
C SER A 548 -2.85 7.85 44.28
N GLY A 549 -2.85 8.51 45.45
CA GLY A 549 -3.91 8.36 46.46
C GLY A 549 -5.23 8.96 45.98
N LEU A 550 -5.17 10.15 45.38
CA LEU A 550 -6.35 10.79 44.79
C LEU A 550 -6.91 10.01 43.58
N SER A 551 -6.02 9.40 42.76
CA SER A 551 -6.42 8.51 41.67
C SER A 551 -7.14 7.27 42.19
N CYS A 552 -6.58 6.60 43.23
CA CYS A 552 -7.26 5.51 43.90
C CYS A 552 -8.64 5.93 44.44
N ALA A 553 -8.75 7.13 45.01
CA ALA A 553 -10.02 7.64 45.54
C ALA A 553 -11.08 7.84 44.46
N TYR A 554 -10.65 8.26 43.26
CA TYR A 554 -11.54 8.41 42.11
C TYR A 554 -12.04 7.05 41.60
N TYR A 555 -11.13 6.09 41.35
CA TYR A 555 -11.49 4.81 40.71
C TYR A 555 -12.09 3.76 41.65
N LEU A 556 -11.76 3.81 42.95
CA LEU A 556 -12.29 2.86 43.94
C LEU A 556 -13.59 3.32 44.61
N LYS A 557 -14.21 4.39 44.09
CA LYS A 557 -15.50 4.88 44.59
C LYS A 557 -16.59 3.81 44.56
#